data_AF-A0A1W9I5A3-F1
#
_entry.id   AF-A0A1W9I5A3-F1
#
_cell.length_a   1.000
_cell.length_b   1.000
_cell.length_c   1.000
_cell.angle_alpha   90.00
_cell.angle_beta   90.00
_cell.angle_gamma   90.00
#
_symmetry.space_group_name_H-M   'P 1'
#
loop_
_entity.id
_entity.type
_entity.pdbx_description
1 polymer ?
#
loop_
_entity_poly.entity_id
_entity_poly.type
_entity_poly.pdbx_seq_one_letter_code
_entity_poly.pdbx_strand_id
1 'polypeptide(L)'
;MCRMRLIALVLFALMSVTSATAQTTAYDLTVTADNTKRNGSPWDGVPGLRESAANFNSKPDIAVCIIEPDKKPNCLWRPQGRRLLSVCQNSHTCKFENVTLPPLPFGLLFIDIDVRRHDVIDSVILTGNATTAGESGVDRALRAALATLTPAISEDAAERELRRTKTVPLQQCAVTPDCRLTQSQFNLRRRE
;
A
#
# COMPACT_ATOMS: atom_id res chain seq x y z
N MET A 1 -56.50 -0.68 54.07
CA MET A 1 -56.54 -0.39 52.62
C MET A 1 -55.54 0.74 52.40
N CYS A 2 -54.38 0.64 51.73
CA CYS A 2 -54.02 0.17 50.39
C CYS A 2 -52.49 -0.17 50.40
N ARG A 3 -52.02 -1.39 50.01
CA ARG A 3 -51.23 -1.72 48.78
C ARG A 3 -50.48 -0.52 48.14
N MET A 4 -49.27 -0.58 47.56
CA MET A 4 -48.23 -1.58 47.25
C MET A 4 -47.03 -0.79 46.64
N ARG A 5 -45.79 -1.25 46.89
CA ARG A 5 -44.60 -1.33 45.99
C ARG A 5 -44.24 -0.15 45.06
N LEU A 6 -42.97 0.27 45.09
CA LEU A 6 -41.98 -0.15 44.07
C LEU A 6 -40.54 0.12 44.53
N ILE A 7 -39.75 -0.95 44.51
CA ILE A 7 -38.29 -0.99 44.60
C ILE A 7 -37.73 -0.77 43.17
N ALA A 8 -36.49 -0.26 43.10
CA ALA A 8 -35.56 -0.29 41.95
C ALA A 8 -35.48 0.99 41.10
N LEU A 9 -34.50 1.83 41.44
CA LEU A 9 -33.69 2.54 40.43
C LEU A 9 -32.22 2.36 40.83
N VAL A 10 -31.80 1.12 40.64
CA VAL A 10 -30.43 0.64 40.62
C VAL A 10 -29.82 1.05 39.26
N LEU A 11 -28.55 1.48 39.28
CA LEU A 11 -27.65 1.61 38.13
C LEU A 11 -28.00 2.66 37.06
N PHE A 12 -27.68 3.93 37.31
CA PHE A 12 -27.55 4.95 36.25
C PHE A 12 -26.25 5.77 36.35
N ALA A 13 -25.19 5.19 36.92
CA ALA A 13 -23.90 5.87 37.15
C ALA A 13 -22.67 5.03 36.73
N LEU A 14 -22.85 4.08 35.82
CA LEU A 14 -21.76 3.34 35.15
C LEU A 14 -21.92 3.40 33.63
N MET A 15 -22.17 4.59 33.10
CA MET A 15 -21.72 4.90 31.73
C MET A 15 -20.29 5.41 31.84
N SER A 16 -19.40 4.49 32.22
CA SER A 16 -17.98 4.62 31.98
C SER A 16 -17.84 4.83 30.48
N VAL A 17 -17.62 6.08 30.09
CA VAL A 17 -17.22 6.46 28.75
C VAL A 17 -15.85 5.83 28.53
N THR A 18 -15.81 4.54 28.22
CA THR A 18 -14.65 3.91 27.63
C THR A 18 -14.58 4.48 26.23
N SER A 19 -13.98 5.66 26.15
CA SER A 19 -13.35 6.14 24.94
C SER A 19 -12.36 5.05 24.58
N ALA A 20 -12.79 4.11 23.72
CA ALA A 20 -11.90 3.22 23.03
C ALA A 20 -11.01 4.13 22.19
N THR A 21 -9.88 4.56 22.77
CA THR A 21 -8.80 5.13 22.00
C THR A 21 -8.39 4.04 21.02
N ALA A 22 -8.93 4.10 19.81
CA ALA A 22 -8.44 3.32 18.70
C ALA A 22 -6.98 3.74 18.51
N GLN A 23 -6.07 3.03 19.18
CA GLN A 23 -4.64 3.25 19.04
C GLN A 23 -4.32 3.00 17.57
N THR A 24 -4.10 4.09 16.85
CA THR A 24 -3.67 4.04 15.46
C THR A 24 -2.32 3.33 15.46
N THR A 25 -2.32 2.06 15.06
CA THR A 25 -1.12 1.23 15.09
C THR A 25 -0.23 1.69 13.94
N ALA A 26 0.98 2.14 14.26
CA ALA A 26 1.97 2.54 13.28
C ALA A 26 2.84 1.34 12.84
N TYR A 27 3.28 1.36 11.59
CA TYR A 27 4.11 0.32 11.00
C TYR A 27 5.35 0.90 10.34
N ASP A 28 6.46 0.16 10.37
CA ASP A 28 7.56 0.33 9.43
C ASP A 28 7.30 -0.57 8.22
N LEU A 29 7.17 0.04 7.04
CA LEU A 29 7.03 -0.65 5.77
C LEU A 29 8.37 -0.65 5.05
N THR A 30 8.92 -1.82 4.75
CA THR A 30 10.07 -1.96 3.86
C THR A 30 9.62 -2.60 2.56
N VAL A 31 9.98 -1.99 1.43
CA VAL A 31 9.73 -2.52 0.09
C VAL A 31 11.07 -2.71 -0.61
N THR A 32 11.26 -3.88 -1.22
CA THR A 32 12.41 -4.18 -2.07
C THR A 32 11.92 -4.58 -3.46
N ALA A 33 12.25 -3.79 -4.48
CA ALA A 33 12.00 -4.11 -5.87
C ALA A 33 13.11 -5.04 -6.42
N ASP A 34 12.76 -5.81 -7.44
CA ASP A 34 13.74 -6.62 -8.19
C ASP A 34 14.79 -5.75 -8.87
N ASN A 35 15.85 -6.38 -9.38
CA ASN A 35 16.93 -5.65 -10.07
C ASN A 35 16.48 -5.02 -11.39
N THR A 36 15.50 -5.62 -12.07
CA THR A 36 15.00 -5.19 -13.37
C THR A 36 13.48 -5.28 -13.44
N LYS A 37 12.87 -4.56 -14.38
CA LYS A 37 11.48 -4.77 -14.78
C LYS A 37 11.29 -6.19 -15.32
N ARG A 38 10.05 -6.65 -15.37
CA ARG A 38 9.69 -8.00 -15.84
C ARG A 38 10.17 -8.35 -17.25
N ASN A 39 10.26 -7.36 -18.13
CA ASN A 39 10.76 -7.51 -19.50
C ASN A 39 12.31 -7.51 -19.57
N GLY A 40 13.00 -7.50 -18.43
CA GLY A 40 14.46 -7.44 -18.33
C GLY A 40 15.04 -6.04 -18.55
N SER A 41 14.21 -5.01 -18.79
CA SER A 41 14.71 -3.64 -18.87
C SER A 41 15.05 -3.10 -17.48
N PRO A 42 15.98 -2.13 -17.38
CA PRO A 42 16.20 -1.41 -16.13
C PRO A 42 14.93 -0.70 -15.61
N TRP A 43 14.94 -0.30 -14.33
CA TRP A 43 13.93 0.57 -13.72
C TRP A 43 14.00 1.97 -14.33
N ASP A 44 15.10 2.68 -14.10
CA ASP A 44 15.34 3.99 -14.72
C ASP A 44 16.19 3.90 -16.01
N GLY A 45 16.17 4.95 -16.83
CA GLY A 45 17.05 5.09 -18.01
C GLY A 45 16.38 4.88 -19.37
N VAL A 46 17.15 5.07 -20.45
CA VAL A 46 16.65 5.10 -21.84
C VAL A 46 16.75 3.72 -22.49
N PRO A 47 15.63 3.10 -22.91
CA PRO A 47 15.66 1.87 -23.69
C PRO A 47 16.38 2.10 -25.03
N GLY A 48 17.39 1.28 -25.34
CA GLY A 48 18.03 1.24 -26.68
C GLY A 48 19.42 1.89 -26.79
N LEU A 49 19.93 2.56 -25.75
CA LEU A 49 21.34 3.00 -25.72
C LEU A 49 22.22 1.88 -25.13
N ARG A 50 22.56 0.92 -25.99
CA ARG A 50 23.31 -0.30 -25.63
C ARG A 50 24.80 -0.12 -25.32
N GLU A 51 25.39 1.08 -25.45
CA GLU A 51 26.86 1.22 -25.46
C GLU A 51 27.47 2.19 -24.44
N SER A 52 26.71 2.95 -23.66
CA SER A 52 27.27 3.66 -22.52
C SER A 52 27.02 2.84 -21.26
N ALA A 53 28.08 2.30 -20.67
CA ALA A 53 28.15 1.51 -19.44
C ALA A 53 27.60 2.20 -18.15
N ALA A 54 26.71 3.19 -18.30
CA ALA A 54 26.27 4.09 -17.25
C ALA A 54 24.86 3.81 -16.68
N ASN A 55 24.04 2.89 -17.23
CA ASN A 55 22.63 2.73 -16.79
C ASN A 55 22.13 1.27 -16.69
N PHE A 56 22.99 0.31 -16.37
CA PHE A 56 22.53 -1.05 -15.97
C PHE A 56 22.24 -1.17 -14.47
N ASN A 57 22.52 -0.11 -13.70
CA ASN A 57 22.28 0.01 -12.26
C ASN A 57 21.28 1.14 -11.96
N SER A 58 20.33 1.37 -12.85
CA SER A 58 19.31 2.37 -12.69
C SER A 58 18.22 1.82 -11.77
N LYS A 59 18.46 2.05 -10.48
CA LYS A 59 17.63 1.62 -9.35
C LYS A 59 16.37 2.48 -9.28
N PRO A 60 15.22 1.92 -8.89
CA PRO A 60 13.97 2.66 -8.89
C PRO A 60 13.93 3.78 -7.85
N ASP A 61 13.04 4.74 -8.09
CA ASP A 61 12.56 5.75 -7.16
C ASP A 61 11.24 5.29 -6.52
N ILE A 62 11.32 4.34 -5.58
CA ILE A 62 10.15 3.65 -5.01
C ILE A 62 9.24 4.61 -4.23
N ALA A 63 7.94 4.61 -4.55
CA ALA A 63 6.89 5.14 -3.69
C ALA A 63 5.80 4.11 -3.44
N VAL A 64 5.10 4.28 -2.32
CA VAL A 64 3.99 3.41 -1.91
C VAL A 64 2.74 4.23 -1.76
N CYS A 65 1.65 3.82 -2.42
CA CYS A 65 0.33 4.37 -2.23
C CYS A 65 -0.55 3.40 -1.44
N ILE A 66 -1.16 3.91 -0.38
CA ILE A 66 -2.16 3.22 0.43
C ILE A 66 -3.53 3.51 -0.20
N ILE A 67 -4.27 2.43 -0.47
CA ILE A 67 -5.54 2.46 -1.19
C ILE A 67 -6.65 1.99 -0.27
N GLU A 68 -7.63 2.85 -0.04
CA GLU A 68 -8.87 2.52 0.67
C GLU A 68 -10.05 2.59 -0.31
N PRO A 69 -11.14 1.85 -0.06
CA PRO A 69 -12.37 2.02 -0.82
C PRO A 69 -12.84 3.48 -0.76
N ASP A 70 -13.27 4.01 -1.91
CA ASP A 70 -13.93 5.33 -2.04
C ASP A 70 -13.11 6.54 -1.56
N LYS A 71 -11.80 6.37 -1.31
CA LYS A 71 -10.88 7.46 -0.95
C LYS A 71 -9.83 7.67 -2.04
N LYS A 72 -9.25 8.87 -2.08
CA LYS A 72 -8.09 9.13 -2.92
C LYS A 72 -6.88 8.34 -2.42
N PRO A 73 -6.00 7.84 -3.32
CA PRO A 73 -4.75 7.21 -2.91
C PRO A 73 -3.93 8.12 -2.00
N ASN A 74 -3.46 7.57 -0.88
CA ASN A 74 -2.53 8.26 0.01
C ASN A 74 -1.10 7.76 -0.24
N CYS A 75 -0.30 8.55 -0.95
CA CYS A 75 1.03 8.14 -1.39
C CYS A 75 2.15 8.69 -0.50
N LEU A 76 3.06 7.79 -0.11
CA LEU A 76 4.26 8.04 0.68
C LEU A 76 5.39 8.49 -0.24
N TRP A 77 5.43 9.77 -0.53
CA TRP A 77 6.47 10.44 -1.31
C TRP A 77 6.80 11.80 -0.70
N ARG A 78 7.84 12.46 -1.20
CA ARG A 78 8.20 13.82 -0.79
C ARG A 78 7.82 14.82 -1.89
N PRO A 79 6.86 15.74 -1.65
CA PRO A 79 6.61 16.83 -2.58
C PRO A 79 7.81 17.79 -2.59
N GLN A 80 8.30 18.14 -3.78
CA GLN A 80 9.32 19.17 -3.98
C GLN A 80 8.87 20.12 -5.09
N GLY A 81 8.22 21.21 -4.70
CA GLY A 81 7.59 22.14 -5.64
C GLY A 81 6.49 21.44 -6.45
N ARG A 82 6.65 21.37 -7.78
CA ARG A 82 5.73 20.65 -8.68
C ARG A 82 6.10 19.19 -8.90
N ARG A 83 7.20 18.70 -8.34
CA ARG A 83 7.68 17.33 -8.52
C ARG A 83 7.32 16.49 -7.30
N LEU A 84 7.08 15.20 -7.56
CA LEU A 84 7.00 14.17 -6.54
C LEU A 84 8.32 13.42 -6.56
N LEU A 85 8.93 13.21 -5.40
CA LEU A 85 10.18 12.46 -5.26
C LEU A 85 9.96 11.27 -4.34
N SER A 86 10.67 10.18 -4.61
CA SER A 86 10.75 9.07 -3.67
C SER A 86 11.42 9.52 -2.36
N VAL A 87 11.06 8.85 -1.27
CA VAL A 87 11.79 8.95 0.01
C VAL A 87 13.18 8.31 -0.12
N CYS A 88 13.32 7.27 -0.95
CA CYS A 88 14.56 6.53 -1.19
C CYS A 88 14.94 6.61 -2.66
N GLN A 89 15.55 7.72 -3.05
CA GLN A 89 15.94 7.93 -4.44
C GLN A 89 17.01 6.94 -4.90
N ASN A 90 16.87 6.41 -6.11
CA ASN A 90 17.78 5.44 -6.73
C ASN A 90 18.12 4.27 -5.80
N SER A 91 17.10 3.55 -5.29
CA SER A 91 17.31 2.42 -4.38
C SER A 91 16.36 1.26 -4.65
N HIS A 92 16.90 0.03 -4.71
CA HIS A 92 16.08 -1.19 -4.79
C HIS A 92 15.31 -1.45 -3.49
N THR A 93 15.77 -0.93 -2.35
CA THR A 93 15.11 -1.10 -1.06
C THR A 93 14.77 0.26 -0.48
N CYS A 94 13.52 0.45 -0.08
CA CYS A 94 13.06 1.66 0.58
C CYS A 94 12.31 1.34 1.87
N LYS A 95 12.64 2.09 2.93
CA LYS A 95 11.97 2.01 4.23
C LYS A 95 11.10 3.25 4.45
N PHE A 96 9.83 3.02 4.72
CA PHE A 96 8.85 4.03 5.11
C PHE A 96 8.55 3.83 6.58
N GLU A 97 8.85 4.84 7.38
CA GLU A 97 8.71 4.78 8.82
C GLU A 97 7.38 5.38 9.28
N ASN A 98 6.86 4.86 10.40
CA ASN A 98 5.66 5.42 11.05
C ASN A 98 4.43 5.50 10.13
N VAL A 99 4.24 4.49 9.29
CA VAL A 99 3.13 4.37 8.36
C VAL A 99 1.86 4.04 9.13
N THR A 100 0.86 4.91 9.04
CA THR A 100 -0.49 4.63 9.54
C THR A 100 -1.24 3.82 8.50
N LEU A 101 -1.62 2.59 8.84
CA LEU A 101 -2.42 1.74 7.97
C LEU A 101 -3.91 1.87 8.31
N PRO A 102 -4.79 1.89 7.29
CA PRO A 102 -6.23 1.92 7.51
C PRO A 102 -6.77 0.56 7.99
N PRO A 103 -8.04 0.49 8.42
CA PRO A 103 -8.69 -0.79 8.69
C PRO A 103 -8.65 -1.72 7.46
N LEU A 104 -8.55 -3.03 7.71
CA LEU A 104 -8.61 -4.06 6.66
C LEU A 104 -10.05 -4.18 6.10
N PRO A 105 -10.22 -4.52 4.80
CA PRO A 105 -9.17 -4.68 3.81
C PRO A 105 -8.69 -3.34 3.22
N PHE A 106 -7.42 -3.28 2.79
CA PHE A 106 -6.86 -2.13 2.07
C PHE A 106 -5.82 -2.58 1.04
N GLY A 107 -5.50 -1.70 0.09
CA GLY A 107 -4.53 -1.97 -0.95
C GLY A 107 -3.20 -1.25 -0.71
N LEU A 108 -2.12 -1.83 -1.21
CA LEU A 108 -0.85 -1.17 -1.42
C LEU A 108 -0.51 -1.20 -2.91
N LEU A 109 -0.09 -0.07 -3.44
CA LEU A 109 0.43 0.09 -4.80
C LEU A 109 1.87 0.59 -4.71
N PHE A 110 2.80 -0.16 -5.31
CA PHE A 110 4.22 0.18 -5.37
C PHE A 110 4.54 0.71 -6.77
N ILE A 111 5.13 1.90 -6.85
CA ILE A 111 5.45 2.56 -8.11
C ILE A 111 6.90 3.04 -8.12
N ASP A 112 7.45 3.10 -9.31
CA ASP A 112 8.72 3.75 -9.63
C ASP A 112 8.43 5.17 -10.13
N ILE A 113 8.93 6.19 -9.43
CA ILE A 113 8.63 7.59 -9.75
C ILE A 113 9.51 8.08 -10.90
N ASP A 114 8.92 8.06 -12.09
CA ASP A 114 9.51 8.68 -13.28
C ASP A 114 9.05 10.12 -13.53
N VAL A 115 9.88 10.88 -14.27
CA VAL A 115 9.57 12.27 -14.65
C VAL A 115 8.38 12.38 -15.61
N ARG A 116 8.19 11.38 -16.48
CA ARG A 116 7.16 11.43 -17.54
C ARG A 116 5.95 10.58 -17.21
N ARG A 117 6.16 9.35 -16.77
CA ARG A 117 5.11 8.39 -16.45
C ARG A 117 5.68 7.38 -15.48
N HIS A 118 5.11 7.32 -14.28
CA HIS A 118 5.50 6.34 -13.27
C HIS A 118 5.23 4.92 -13.76
N ASP A 119 6.10 4.00 -13.39
CA ASP A 119 5.94 2.59 -13.72
C ASP A 119 5.44 1.81 -12.51
N VAL A 120 4.57 0.83 -12.76
CA VAL A 120 4.09 -0.06 -11.70
C VAL A 120 5.20 -1.03 -11.32
N ILE A 121 5.55 -1.07 -10.04
CA ILE A 121 6.40 -2.13 -9.48
C ILE A 121 5.53 -3.35 -9.19
N ASP A 122 4.51 -3.17 -8.35
CA ASP A 122 3.59 -4.24 -7.93
C ASP A 122 2.37 -3.66 -7.21
N SER A 123 1.38 -4.52 -6.94
CA SER A 123 0.28 -4.18 -6.04
C SER A 123 -0.23 -5.38 -5.26
N VAL A 124 -0.84 -5.13 -4.10
CA VAL A 124 -1.38 -6.15 -3.21
C VAL A 124 -2.58 -5.62 -2.44
N ILE A 125 -3.59 -6.47 -2.23
CA ILE A 125 -4.70 -6.24 -1.32
C ILE A 125 -4.43 -7.01 -0.03
N LEU A 126 -4.39 -6.30 1.09
CA LEU A 126 -4.18 -6.85 2.43
C LEU A 126 -5.53 -7.05 3.11
N THR A 127 -5.74 -8.27 3.61
CA THR A 127 -7.00 -8.70 4.24
C THR A 127 -6.78 -9.21 5.66
N GLY A 128 -7.85 -9.50 6.38
CA GLY A 128 -7.78 -10.25 7.64
C GLY A 128 -7.59 -11.75 7.42
N ASN A 129 -7.63 -12.54 8.51
CA ASN A 129 -7.53 -14.01 8.45
C ASN A 129 -8.69 -14.70 7.71
N ALA A 130 -9.81 -14.00 7.52
CA ALA A 130 -10.94 -14.45 6.70
C ALA A 130 -11.13 -13.49 5.52
N THR A 131 -11.49 -14.01 4.35
CA THR A 131 -11.88 -13.19 3.18
C THR A 131 -12.98 -12.24 3.61
N THR A 132 -12.68 -10.94 3.54
CA THR A 132 -13.49 -9.90 4.19
C THR A 132 -14.41 -9.25 3.16
N ALA A 133 -15.65 -8.95 3.54
CA ALA A 133 -16.52 -8.09 2.73
C ALA A 133 -15.79 -6.74 2.48
N GLY A 134 -15.75 -6.29 1.23
CA GLY A 134 -15.11 -5.02 0.85
C GLY A 134 -13.88 -5.13 -0.05
N GLU A 135 -13.31 -6.32 -0.26
CA GLU A 135 -12.17 -6.54 -1.18
C GLU A 135 -12.43 -6.02 -2.60
N SER A 136 -13.66 -6.19 -3.12
CA SER A 136 -14.05 -5.68 -4.44
C SER A 136 -14.07 -4.15 -4.52
N GLY A 137 -14.32 -3.48 -3.40
CA GLY A 137 -14.23 -2.02 -3.28
C GLY A 137 -12.77 -1.55 -3.34
N VAL A 138 -11.89 -2.25 -2.62
CA VAL A 138 -10.44 -2.00 -2.66
C VAL A 138 -9.87 -2.27 -4.05
N ASP A 139 -10.22 -3.40 -4.68
CA ASP A 139 -9.77 -3.74 -6.03
C ASP A 139 -10.16 -2.63 -7.01
N ARG A 140 -11.43 -2.20 -7.00
CA ARG A 140 -11.90 -1.09 -7.86
C ARG A 140 -11.12 0.20 -7.64
N ALA A 141 -10.89 0.58 -6.38
CA ALA A 141 -10.11 1.76 -6.03
C ALA A 141 -8.66 1.64 -6.50
N LEU A 142 -8.06 0.45 -6.39
CA LEU A 142 -6.73 0.15 -6.88
C LEU A 142 -6.64 0.25 -8.40
N ARG A 143 -7.65 -0.24 -9.14
CA ARG A 143 -7.72 -0.06 -10.60
C ARG A 143 -7.76 1.41 -10.99
N ALA A 144 -8.56 2.21 -10.28
CA ALA A 144 -8.65 3.65 -10.51
C ALA A 144 -7.32 4.37 -10.20
N ALA A 145 -6.64 3.95 -9.13
CA ALA A 145 -5.32 4.47 -8.78
C ALA A 145 -4.27 4.15 -9.84
N LEU A 146 -4.21 2.90 -10.32
CA LEU A 146 -3.34 2.47 -11.42
C LEU A 146 -3.60 3.29 -12.68
N ALA A 147 -4.86 3.43 -13.09
CA ALA A 147 -5.22 4.21 -14.27
C ALA A 147 -4.81 5.69 -14.18
N THR A 148 -4.79 6.25 -12.96
CA THR A 148 -4.46 7.66 -12.72
C THR A 148 -2.95 7.90 -12.57
N LEU A 149 -2.27 7.05 -11.79
CA LEU A 149 -0.87 7.24 -11.39
C LEU A 149 0.11 6.62 -12.40
N THR A 150 -0.29 5.53 -13.05
CA THR A 150 0.54 4.76 -13.99
C THR A 150 -0.26 4.49 -15.27
N PRO A 151 -0.71 5.53 -15.99
CA PRO A 151 -1.59 5.36 -17.15
C PRO A 151 -0.90 4.48 -18.21
N ALA A 152 -1.49 3.31 -18.45
CA ALA A 152 -0.94 2.36 -19.39
C ALA A 152 -0.89 2.94 -20.81
N ILE A 153 0.12 2.52 -21.57
CA ILE A 153 0.27 2.89 -22.99
C ILE A 153 -0.65 2.11 -23.93
N SER A 154 -1.26 1.03 -23.43
CA SER A 154 -2.22 0.21 -24.17
C SER A 154 -3.17 -0.51 -23.21
N GLU A 155 -4.33 -0.94 -23.73
CA GLU A 155 -5.31 -1.73 -22.97
C GLU A 155 -4.71 -3.06 -22.46
N ASP A 156 -3.92 -3.74 -23.28
CA ASP A 156 -3.21 -4.97 -22.87
C ASP A 156 -2.20 -4.74 -21.74
N ALA A 157 -1.58 -3.55 -21.68
CA ALA A 157 -0.68 -3.19 -20.60
C ALA A 157 -1.48 -2.94 -19.30
N ALA A 158 -2.60 -2.23 -19.40
CA ALA A 158 -3.52 -2.01 -18.28
C ALA A 158 -4.07 -3.33 -17.73
N GLU A 159 -4.54 -4.23 -18.60
CA GLU A 159 -5.12 -5.50 -18.16
C GLU A 159 -4.06 -6.41 -17.50
N ARG A 160 -2.84 -6.39 -18.03
CA ARG A 160 -1.72 -7.13 -17.42
C ARG A 160 -1.32 -6.59 -16.06
N GLU A 161 -1.45 -5.28 -15.81
CA GLU A 161 -1.24 -4.70 -14.47
C GLU A 161 -2.30 -5.18 -13.49
N LEU A 162 -3.56 -5.21 -13.92
CA LEU A 162 -4.70 -5.61 -13.10
C LEU A 162 -4.66 -7.09 -12.69
N ARG A 163 -4.19 -7.99 -13.56
CA ARG A 163 -4.06 -9.42 -13.25
C ARG A 163 -2.94 -9.72 -12.24
N ARG A 164 -2.08 -8.76 -11.90
CA ARG A 164 -0.94 -8.95 -10.99
C ARG A 164 -1.28 -8.74 -9.51
N THR A 165 -2.39 -8.10 -9.21
CA THR A 165 -2.78 -7.83 -7.82
C THR A 165 -2.99 -9.13 -7.06
N LYS A 166 -2.16 -9.38 -6.03
CA LYS A 166 -2.36 -10.49 -5.10
C LYS A 166 -3.27 -10.05 -3.96
N THR A 167 -4.10 -10.94 -3.45
CA THR A 167 -4.83 -10.74 -2.19
C THR A 167 -4.22 -11.64 -1.13
N VAL A 168 -3.73 -11.08 -0.03
CA VAL A 168 -3.03 -11.84 1.02
C VAL A 168 -3.42 -11.34 2.43
N PRO A 169 -3.53 -12.22 3.42
CA PRO A 169 -3.73 -11.80 4.81
C PRO A 169 -2.55 -10.97 5.34
N LEU A 170 -2.84 -9.86 6.02
CA LEU A 170 -1.83 -8.97 6.60
C LEU A 170 -0.82 -9.72 7.46
N GLN A 171 -1.28 -10.70 8.24
CA GLN A 171 -0.47 -11.50 9.17
C GLN A 171 0.64 -12.28 8.44
N GLN A 172 0.43 -12.66 7.17
CA GLN A 172 1.45 -13.34 6.37
C GLN A 172 2.58 -12.40 5.95
N CYS A 173 2.31 -11.11 5.85
CA CYS A 173 3.30 -10.10 5.47
C CYS A 173 3.87 -9.29 6.65
N ALA A 174 3.26 -9.43 7.84
CA ALA A 174 3.67 -8.76 9.07
C ALA A 174 4.65 -9.58 9.94
N VAL A 175 4.94 -10.82 9.53
CA VAL A 175 5.89 -11.74 10.17
C VAL A 175 6.96 -12.12 9.15
N THR A 176 8.13 -12.56 9.60
CA THR A 176 9.15 -13.15 8.71
C THR A 176 8.68 -14.49 8.16
N PRO A 177 8.89 -14.80 6.86
CA PRO A 177 9.70 -14.06 5.87
C PRO A 177 8.96 -12.90 5.19
N ASP A 178 9.70 -12.05 4.47
CA ASP A 178 9.14 -10.97 3.64
C ASP A 178 8.07 -11.50 2.66
N CYS A 179 7.05 -10.67 2.43
CA CYS A 179 5.91 -10.99 1.58
C CYS A 179 6.28 -10.78 0.11
N ARG A 180 6.50 -11.89 -0.62
CA ARG A 180 6.93 -11.85 -2.03
C ARG A 180 5.77 -11.66 -3.01
N LEU A 181 5.85 -10.62 -3.82
CA LEU A 181 4.91 -10.30 -4.90
C LEU A 181 5.44 -10.79 -6.25
N THR A 182 5.22 -10.06 -7.35
CA THR A 182 5.65 -10.48 -8.69
C THR A 182 7.05 -9.93 -9.02
N GLN A 183 7.26 -8.63 -8.81
CA GLN A 183 8.52 -7.91 -9.08
C GLN A 183 9.11 -7.24 -7.83
N SER A 184 8.56 -7.55 -6.66
CA SER A 184 8.98 -6.97 -5.38
C SER A 184 8.72 -7.92 -4.22
N GLN A 185 9.29 -7.59 -3.08
CA GLN A 185 8.91 -8.12 -1.78
C GLN A 185 8.73 -6.96 -0.80
N PHE A 186 7.92 -7.16 0.23
CA PHE A 186 7.75 -6.16 1.28
C PHE A 186 7.55 -6.79 2.65
N ASN A 187 7.78 -6.01 3.71
CA ASN A 187 7.54 -6.41 5.09
C ASN A 187 6.91 -5.26 5.87
N LEU A 188 5.95 -5.60 6.73
CA LEU A 188 5.27 -4.66 7.63
C LEU A 188 5.60 -4.98 9.08
N ARG A 189 6.44 -4.18 9.73
CA ARG A 189 6.75 -4.34 11.15
C ARG A 189 5.90 -3.40 11.96
N ARG A 190 5.09 -3.94 12.86
CA ARG A 190 4.38 -3.13 13.85
C ARG A 190 5.40 -2.39 14.72
N ARG A 191 5.22 -1.09 14.91
CA ARG A 191 5.95 -0.34 15.94
C ARG A 191 5.28 -0.57 17.30
N GLU A 192 6.10 -0.88 18.30
CA GLU A 192 5.70 -1.02 19.70
C GLU A 192 5.56 0.35 20.37
#